data_AF-X0UT32-F1
#
_entry.id   AF-X0UT32-F1
#
_cell.length_a   1.000
_cell.length_b   1.000
_cell.length_c   1.000
_cell.angle_alpha   90.00
_cell.angle_beta   90.00
_cell.angle_gamma   90.00
#
_symmetry.space_group_name_H-M   'P 1'
#
loop_
_entity.id
_entity.type
_entity.pdbx_description
1 polymer ?
#
loop_
_entity_poly.entity_id
_entity_poly.type
_entity_poly.pdbx_seq_one_letter_code
_entity_poly.pdbx_strand_id
1 'polypeptide(L)' 'MRIGVDLGGTKIEAIALSEAGGELLRRRVPTPA' A
#
# COMPACT_ATOMS: atom_id res chain seq x y z
N MET A 1 -11.57 -8.49 2.05
CA MET A 1 -10.30 -7.94 1.54
C MET A 1 -10.14 -6.52 2.06
N ARG A 2 -8.94 -6.10 2.44
CA ARG A 2 -8.67 -4.73 2.92
C ARG A 2 -7.51 -4.12 2.13
N ILE A 3 -7.61 -2.84 1.81
CA ILE A 3 -6.56 -2.09 1.11
C ILE A 3 -6.14 -0.92 1.99
N GLY A 4 -4.85 -0.84 2.29
CA GLY A 4 -4.22 0.31 2.95
C GLY A 4 -3.44 1.12 1.92
N VAL A 5 -3.56 2.44 1.97
CA VAL A 5 -2.77 3.37 1.16
C VAL A 5 -2.15 4.41 2.10
N ASP A 6 -0.84 4.58 2.00
CA ASP A 6 -0.08 5.62 2.67
C ASP A 6 0.48 6.59 1.63
N LEU A 7 0.21 7.88 1.84
CA LEU A 7 0.55 8.97 0.94
C LEU A 7 1.57 9.89 1.62
N GLY A 8 2.85 9.54 1.49
CA GLY A 8 3.95 10.40 1.90
C GLY A 8 4.35 11.41 0.81
N GLY A 9 4.99 12.51 1.22
CA GLY A 9 5.48 13.53 0.27
C GLY A 9 6.58 13.04 -0.67
N THR A 10 7.27 11.96 -0.32
CA THR A 10 8.39 11.40 -1.12
C THR A 10 8.05 10.03 -1.73
N LYS A 11 7.18 9.27 -1.05
CA LYS A 11 6.82 7.90 -1.40
C LYS A 11 5.35 7.64 -1.11
N ILE A 12 4.74 6.84 -1.97
CA ILE A 12 3.40 6.29 -1.81
C ILE A 12 3.52 4.78 -1.64
N GLU A 13 2.77 4.23 -0.70
CA GLU A 13 2.71 2.79 -0.43
C GLU A 13 1.28 2.29 -0.47
N ALA A 14 1.08 1.10 -1.05
CA ALA A 14 -0.18 0.40 -1.07
C ALA A 14 0.03 -1.04 -0.60
N ILE A 15 -0.87 -1.53 0.26
CA ILE A 15 -0.90 -2.91 0.73
C ILE A 15 -2.30 -3.48 0.58
N ALA A 16 -2.39 -4.70 0.04
CA ALA A 16 -3.61 -5.48 0.04
C ALA A 16 -3.49 -6.62 1.05
N LEU A 17 -4.48 -6.73 1.92
CA LEU A 17 -4.59 -7.78 2.92
C LEU A 17 -5.80 -8.68 2.63
N SER A 18 -5.60 -9.97 2.83
CA SER A 18 -6.67 -10.97 2.87
C SER A 18 -7.60 -10.73 4.07
N GLU A 19 -8.75 -11.41 4.08
CA GLU A 19 -9.68 -11.41 5.22
C GLU A 19 -8.99 -11.82 6.53
N ALA A 20 -8.05 -12.76 6.47
CA ALA A 20 -7.29 -13.25 7.62
C ALA A 20 -6.12 -12.34 8.03
N GLY A 21 -5.95 -11.17 7.38
CA GLY A 21 -4.88 -10.21 7.67
C GLY A 21 -3.53 -10.53 7.02
N GLY A 22 -3.42 -11.62 6.24
CA GLY A 22 -2.21 -11.95 5.48
C GLY A 22 -2.00 -11.00 4.30
N GLU A 23 -0.74 -10.64 4.02
CA GLU A 23 -0.35 -9.79 2.89
C GLU A 23 -0.54 -10.52 1.54
N LEU A 24 -1.29 -9.89 0.63
CA LEU A 24 -1.53 -10.37 -0.73
C LEU A 24 -0.69 -9.61 -1.76
N LEU A 25 -0.49 -8.31 -1.53
CA LEU A 25 0.30 -7.44 -2.39
C LEU A 25 0.86 -6.30 -1.55
N ARG A 26 2.10 -5.91 -1.85
CA ARG A 26 2.67 -4.64 -1.42
C ARG A 26 3.35 -3.95 -2.60
N ARG A 27 3.05 -2.68 -2.79
CA ARG A 27 3.65 -1.84 -3.84
C ARG A 27 4.09 -0.51 -3.26
N ARG A 28 5.26 -0.07 -3.68
CA ARG A 28 5.82 1.25 -3.36
C ARG A 28 6.19 1.99 -4.63
N VAL A 29 5.83 3.26 -4.71
CA VAL A 29 6.20 4.13 -5.83
C VAL A 29 6.69 5.50 -5.31
N PRO A 30 7.56 6.21 -6.05
CA PRO A 30 7.83 7.61 -5.78
C PRO A 30 6.55 8.45 -5.86
N THR A 31 6.44 9.45 -4.98
CA THR A 31 5.40 10.47 -5.11
C THR A 31 5.68 11.31 -6.37
N PRO A 32 4.69 11.53 -7.25
CA PRO A 32 4.84 12.45 -8.36
C PRO A 32 5.22 13.85 -7.85
N ALA A 33 6.13 14.53 -8.56
CA ALA A 33 6.49 15.91 -8.26
C ALA A 33 5.35 16.88 -8.57
#